data_AF-A0A1Q3SIK4-F1
#
_entry.id   AF-A0A1Q3SIK4-F1
#
_cell.length_a   1.000
_cell.length_b   1.000
_cell.length_c   1.000
_cell.angle_alpha   90.00
_cell.angle_beta   90.00
_cell.angle_gamma   90.00
#
_symmetry.space_group_name_H-M   'P 1'
#
loop_
_entity.id
_entity.type
_entity.pdbx_description
1 polymer ?
#
loop_
_entity_poly.entity_id
_entity_poly.type
_entity_poly.pdbx_seq_one_letter_code
_entity_poly.pdbx_strand_id
1 'polypeptide(L)'
;MYTVNDAEGTLEIITEGLTSFGYVTRNGADRLYVGAKQIQCLGLKSGDYIRGKIRTPRQDELAASFVLIDEVNGKSLQTTS
;
A
#
# COMPACT_ATOMS: atom_id res chain seq x y z
N MET A 1 3.85 -8.97 19.14
CA MET A 1 2.80 -9.34 18.16
C MET A 1 2.69 -8.21 17.16
N TYR A 2 2.69 -8.48 15.85
CA TYR A 2 2.40 -7.45 14.85
C TYR A 2 0.88 -7.27 14.79
N THR A 3 0.39 -6.07 15.09
CA THR A 3 -1.04 -5.77 14.88
C THR A 3 -1.27 -5.55 13.40
N VAL A 4 -2.10 -6.40 12.80
CA VAL A 4 -2.55 -6.25 11.42
C VAL A 4 -3.85 -5.45 11.44
N ASN A 5 -3.82 -4.26 10.84
CA ASN A 5 -5.00 -3.38 10.74
C ASN A 5 -5.44 -3.27 9.29
N ASP A 6 -6.73 -3.03 9.07
CA ASP A 6 -7.26 -2.67 7.77
C ASP A 6 -6.96 -1.20 7.44
N ALA A 7 -6.59 -0.93 6.19
CA ALA A 7 -6.43 0.42 5.67
C ALA A 7 -6.81 0.50 4.19
N GLU A 8 -7.17 1.71 3.77
CA GLU A 8 -7.59 2.02 2.41
C GLU A 8 -7.24 3.47 2.06
N GLY A 9 -7.17 3.75 0.76
CA GLY A 9 -7.00 5.10 0.25
C GLY A 9 -6.44 5.13 -1.18
N THR A 10 -6.16 6.34 -1.66
CA THR A 10 -5.60 6.58 -3.01
C THR A 10 -4.08 6.44 -2.99
N LEU A 11 -3.57 5.63 -3.92
CA LEU A 11 -2.15 5.41 -4.16
C LEU A 11 -1.52 6.59 -4.93
N GLU A 12 -0.41 7.08 -4.43
CA GLU A 12 0.49 8.01 -5.11
C GLU A 12 1.84 7.32 -5.31
N ILE A 13 2.22 7.05 -6.56
CA ILE A 13 3.51 6.45 -6.91
C ILE A 13 4.52 7.58 -7.17
N ILE A 14 5.66 7.47 -6.50
CA ILE A 14 6.83 8.33 -6.67
C ILE A 14 7.90 7.49 -7.36
N THR A 15 8.49 8.04 -8.43
CA THR A 15 9.60 7.42 -9.15
C THR A 15 10.85 8.24 -8.92
N GLU A 16 11.86 7.62 -8.31
CA GLU A 16 13.20 8.20 -8.15
C GLU A 16 14.23 7.32 -8.83
N GLY A 17 14.82 7.83 -9.91
CA GLY A 17 15.76 7.07 -10.75
C GLY A 17 15.11 5.80 -11.31
N LEU A 18 15.66 4.64 -10.93
CA LEU A 18 15.18 3.31 -11.36
C LEU A 18 14.22 2.66 -10.36
N THR A 19 13.89 3.34 -9.26
CA THR A 19 13.05 2.78 -8.19
C THR A 19 11.72 3.52 -8.12
N SER A 20 10.62 2.77 -8.20
CA SER A 20 9.27 3.30 -7.97
C SER A 20 8.72 2.74 -6.66
N PHE A 21 8.24 3.62 -5.78
CA PHE A 21 7.56 3.26 -4.52
C PHE A 21 6.31 4.12 -4.37
N GLY A 22 5.40 3.73 -3.48
CA GLY A 22 4.12 4.42 -3.35
C GLY A 22 3.73 4.74 -1.92
N TYR A 23 2.86 5.74 -1.78
CA TYR A 23 2.20 6.05 -0.53
C TYR A 23 0.69 6.10 -0.72
N VAL A 24 -0.04 5.63 0.28
CA VAL A 24 -1.48 5.85 0.39
C VAL A 24 -1.75 6.89 1.46
N THR A 25 -2.54 7.91 1.13
CA THR A 25 -2.94 8.93 2.10
C THR A 25 -4.20 8.49 2.84
N ARG A 26 -4.09 8.25 4.15
CA ARG A 26 -5.23 7.94 5.03
C ARG A 26 -5.63 9.20 5.80
N ASN A 27 -6.85 9.68 5.59
CA ASN A 27 -7.49 10.77 6.35
C ASN A 27 -6.60 12.00 6.66
N GLY A 28 -5.84 12.47 5.65
CA GLY A 28 -5.19 13.77 5.70
C GLY A 28 -3.93 13.91 6.57
N ALA A 29 -3.42 12.84 7.19
CA ALA A 29 -2.20 12.94 8.02
C ALA A 29 -1.23 11.75 7.88
N ASP A 30 -1.73 10.52 7.77
CA ASP A 30 -0.85 9.34 7.76
C ASP A 30 -0.58 8.86 6.32
N ARG A 31 0.71 8.81 5.95
CA ARG A 31 1.18 8.17 4.72
C ARG A 31 1.50 6.70 5.01
N LEU A 32 0.89 5.81 4.25
CA LEU A 32 1.13 4.36 4.34
C LEU A 32 2.01 3.91 3.19
N TYR A 33 3.12 3.26 3.49
CA TYR A 33 4.08 2.82 2.47
C TYR A 33 3.57 1.60 1.69
N VAL A 34 3.72 1.64 0.37
CA VAL A 34 3.47 0.55 -0.57
C VAL A 34 4.78 0.20 -1.28
N GLY A 35 5.17 -1.07 -1.19
CA GLY A 35 6.44 -1.52 -1.74
C GLY A 35 6.46 -1.57 -3.26
N ALA A 36 7.63 -1.28 -3.85
CA ALA A 36 7.87 -1.34 -5.30
C ALA A 36 7.41 -2.65 -5.95
N LYS A 37 7.68 -3.78 -5.28
CA LYS A 37 7.27 -5.12 -5.75
C LYS A 37 5.75 -5.28 -5.81
N GLN A 38 5.01 -4.77 -4.84
CA GLN A 38 3.54 -4.85 -4.86
C GLN A 38 2.96 -4.03 -6.01
N ILE A 39 3.49 -2.81 -6.20
CA ILE A 39 3.12 -1.94 -7.32
C ILE A 39 3.34 -2.66 -8.66
N GLN A 40 4.52 -3.26 -8.84
CA GLN A 40 4.87 -3.97 -10.07
C GLN A 40 4.04 -5.24 -10.28
N CYS A 41 3.92 -6.10 -9.27
CA CYS A 41 3.22 -7.39 -9.38
C CYS A 41 1.71 -7.23 -9.59
N LEU A 42 1.09 -6.18 -9.03
CA LEU A 42 -0.34 -5.92 -9.17
C LEU A 42 -0.67 -4.93 -10.29
N GLY A 43 0.34 -4.38 -10.97
CA GLY A 43 0.17 -3.40 -12.04
C GLY A 43 -0.48 -2.09 -11.57
N LEU A 44 -0.22 -1.66 -10.34
CA LEU A 44 -0.83 -0.48 -9.73
C LEU A 44 -0.32 0.80 -10.39
N LYS A 45 -1.18 1.82 -10.37
CA LYS A 45 -0.91 3.16 -10.91
C LYS A 45 -1.27 4.24 -9.90
N SER A 46 -0.63 5.40 -10.00
CA SER A 46 -1.07 6.58 -9.24
C SER A 46 -2.54 6.89 -9.54
N GLY A 47 -3.31 7.15 -8.49
CA GLY A 47 -4.75 7.35 -8.56
C GLY A 47 -5.58 6.09 -8.26
N ASP A 48 -4.98 4.89 -8.26
CA ASP A 48 -5.69 3.68 -7.86
C ASP A 48 -6.12 3.78 -6.39
N TYR A 49 -7.39 3.43 -6.11
CA TYR A 49 -7.88 3.28 -4.76
C TYR A 49 -7.64 1.85 -4.30
N ILE A 50 -6.84 1.66 -3.25
CA ILE A 50 -6.47 0.34 -2.76
C ILE A 50 -6.97 0.13 -1.34
N ARG A 51 -7.31 -1.12 -1.00
CA ARG A 51 -7.64 -1.55 0.35
C ARG A 51 -6.89 -2.83 0.69
N GLY A 52 -6.49 -2.96 1.95
CA GLY A 52 -5.88 -4.19 2.44
C GLY A 52 -5.35 -4.08 3.86
N LYS A 53 -4.37 -4.92 4.16
CA LYS A 53 -3.79 -5.04 5.50
C LYS A 53 -2.50 -4.24 5.61
N ILE A 54 -2.35 -3.52 6.71
CA ILE A 54 -1.11 -2.83 7.10
C ILE A 54 -0.52 -3.44 8.36
N ARG A 55 0.79 -3.27 8.51
CA ARG A 55 1.51 -3.50 9.77
C ARG A 55 1.98 -2.18 10.35
N THR A 56 2.12 -2.15 11.67
CA THR A 56 2.78 -1.04 12.36
C THR A 56 4.21 -0.85 11.85
N PRO A 57 4.74 0.38 11.88
CA PRO A 57 6.14 0.65 11.55
C PRO A 57 7.07 -0.17 12.44
N ARG A 58 8.21 -0.61 11.90
CA ARG A 58 9.34 -1.08 12.70
C ARG A 58 10.08 0.10 13.32
N GLN A 59 11.01 -0.19 14.24
CA GLN A 59 11.75 0.82 14.99
C GLN A 59 12.44 1.88 14.09
N ASP A 60 12.85 1.48 12.89
CA ASP A 60 13.53 2.35 11.92
C ASP A 60 12.64 2.77 10.73
N GLU A 61 11.33 2.54 10.81
CA GLU A 61 10.37 2.91 9.76
C GLU A 61 9.55 4.13 10.18
N LEU A 62 9.45 5.11 9.27
CA LEU A 62 8.70 6.36 9.51
C LEU A 62 7.19 6.20 9.35
N ALA A 63 6.74 5.09 8.77
CA ALA A 63 5.35 4.88 8.36
C ALA A 63 4.93 3.42 8.47
N ALA A 64 3.62 3.20 8.70
CA ALA A 64 3.02 1.88 8.55
C ALA A 64 3.06 1.45 7.08
N SER A 65 3.07 0.14 6.83
CA SER A 65 3.26 -0.39 5.47
C SER A 65 2.22 -1.45 5.14
N PHE A 66 1.74 -1.44 3.89
CA PHE A 66 0.86 -2.47 3.36
C PHE A 66 1.59 -3.82 3.29
N VAL A 67 1.05 -4.82 3.98
CA VAL A 67 1.53 -6.20 3.90
C VAL A 67 0.76 -6.99 2.85
N LEU A 68 -0.51 -6.66 2.64
CA LEU A 68 -1.39 -7.31 1.67
C LEU A 68 -2.33 -6.26 1.08
N ILE A 69 -2.58 -6.35 -0.23
CA ILE A 69 -3.59 -5.57 -0.92
C ILE A 69 -4.67 -6.58 -1.32
N ASP A 70 -5.89 -6.34 -0.83
CA ASP A 70 -7.04 -7.23 -1.00
C ASP A 70 -7.98 -6.73 -2.11
N GLU A 71 -7.96 -5.42 -2.39
CA GLU A 71 -8.85 -4.78 -3.36
C GLU A 71 -8.17 -3.60 -4.06
N VAL A 72 -8.44 -3.45 -5.36
CA VAL A 72 -8.02 -2.30 -6.18
C VAL A 72 -9.23 -1.79 -6.97
N ASN A 73 -9.56 -0.51 -6.81
CA ASN A 73 -10.67 0.18 -7.48
C ASN A 73 -12.01 -0.57 -7.38
N GLY A 74 -12.38 -1.06 -6.19
CA GLY A 74 -13.63 -1.81 -5.98
C GLY A 74 -13.58 -3.28 -6.45
N LYS A 75 -12.42 -3.77 -6.92
CA LYS A 75 -12.25 -5.14 -7.40
C LYS A 75 -11.37 -5.93 -6.45
N SER A 76 -11.93 -6.97 -5.85
CA SER A 76 -11.17 -7.87 -4.97
C SER A 76 -10.12 -8.63 -5.78
N LEU A 77 -8.88 -8.62 -5.29
CA LEU A 77 -7.80 -9.45 -5.79
C LEU A 77 -8.06 -10.87 -5.29
N GLN A 78 -8.84 -11.65 -6.04
CA GLN A 78 -9.06 -13.05 -5.71
C GLN A 78 -7.73 -13.78 -5.65
N THR A 79 -7.31 -14.16 -4.44
CA THR A 79 -6.26 -15.17 -4.29
C THR A 79 -6.95 -16.51 -4.51
N THR A 80 -6.98 -16.97 -5.76
CA THR A 80 -7.45 -18.32 -6.07
C THR A 80 -6.67 -19.30 -5.18
N SER A 81 -7.39 -19.88 -4.21
CA SER A 81 -6.87 -20.88 -3.28
C SER A 81 -6.69 -22.23 -3.97
#